data_AF-T0ZPX2-F1
#
_entry.id   AF-T0ZPX2-F1
#
_cell.length_a   1.000
_cell.length_b   1.000
_cell.length_c   1.000
_cell.angle_alpha   90.00
_cell.angle_beta   90.00
_cell.angle_gamma   90.00
#
_symmetry.space_group_name_H-M   'P 1'
#
loop_
_entity.id
_entity.type
_entity.pdbx_description
1 polymer ?
#
loop_
_entity_poly.entity_id
_entity_poly.type
_entity_poly.pdbx_seq_one_letter_code
_entity_poly.pdbx_strand_id
1 'polypeptide(L)'
;KLETVGLAEKTLGEALKGYERESFVISTKVMGRTGPLQNDLGLNRKHVMYAIQRSMERLKVDYVDFYLMHAPDGVTSAQESARTMNLLIHDGKVLHYGLSNFESHNIMEYLSLKDLETPSFIQDKFNLLERDHETRNIEVAERNSMASMIYSPLAQGVLAGRYLAREKDKSRSIYEKNFSDNK
;
A
#
# COMPACT_ATOMS: atom_id res chain seq x y z
N LYS A 1 11.01 -11.58 12.20
CA LYS A 1 10.43 -10.22 12.36
C LYS A 1 8.90 -10.27 12.42
N LEU A 2 8.30 -11.08 13.33
CA LEU A 2 6.85 -11.01 13.61
C LEU A 2 6.52 -10.06 14.76
N GLU A 3 7.54 -9.71 15.57
CA GLU A 3 7.41 -8.91 16.79
C GLU A 3 6.83 -7.50 16.56
N THR A 4 7.03 -6.93 15.37
CA THR A 4 6.58 -5.57 15.03
C THR A 4 5.35 -5.53 14.13
N VAL A 5 4.75 -6.68 13.83
CA VAL A 5 3.57 -6.76 12.94
C VAL A 5 2.43 -5.91 13.50
N GLY A 6 1.91 -5.01 12.67
CA GLY A 6 0.78 -4.14 13.02
C GLY A 6 1.10 -3.06 14.05
N LEU A 7 2.36 -2.88 14.48
CA LEU A 7 2.71 -1.87 15.48
C LEU A 7 2.41 -0.44 14.99
N ALA A 8 2.63 -0.18 13.69
CA ALA A 8 2.29 1.10 13.09
C ALA A 8 0.78 1.40 13.18
N GLU A 9 -0.07 0.42 12.89
CA GLU A 9 -1.52 0.56 13.00
C GLU A 9 -1.97 0.76 14.45
N LYS A 10 -1.39 0.02 15.41
CA LYS A 10 -1.66 0.25 16.85
C LYS A 10 -1.29 1.67 17.27
N THR A 11 -0.12 2.13 16.86
CA THR A 11 0.38 3.47 17.19
C THR A 11 -0.52 4.55 16.60
N LEU A 12 -0.93 4.37 15.34
CA LEU A 12 -1.86 5.29 14.67
C LEU A 12 -3.24 5.29 15.35
N GLY A 13 -3.78 4.12 15.69
CA GLY A 13 -5.05 4.01 16.39
C GLY A 13 -5.06 4.69 17.76
N GLU A 14 -3.96 4.60 18.52
CA GLU A 14 -3.83 5.39 19.77
C GLU A 14 -3.71 6.89 19.51
N ALA A 15 -2.96 7.29 18.48
CA ALA A 15 -2.77 8.71 18.14
C ALA A 15 -4.05 9.41 17.67
N LEU A 16 -4.97 8.66 17.05
CA LEU A 16 -6.27 9.15 16.58
C LEU A 16 -7.37 9.11 17.65
N LYS A 17 -7.08 8.62 18.86
CA LYS A 17 -8.08 8.53 19.93
C LYS A 17 -8.61 9.92 20.30
N GLY A 18 -9.94 10.05 20.29
CA GLY A 18 -10.64 11.30 20.65
C GLY A 18 -10.89 12.25 19.49
N TYR A 19 -10.40 11.93 18.27
CA TYR A 19 -10.83 12.60 17.05
C TYR A 19 -12.10 11.93 16.52
N GLU A 20 -13.01 12.73 15.95
CA GLU A 20 -14.20 12.25 15.26
C GLU A 20 -13.79 11.42 14.04
N ARG A 21 -14.43 10.27 13.81
CA ARG A 21 -14.06 9.34 12.73
C ARG A 21 -14.09 10.00 11.35
N GLU A 22 -15.06 10.87 11.12
CA GLU A 22 -15.24 11.62 9.86
C GLU A 22 -14.18 12.71 9.63
N SER A 23 -13.35 13.03 10.62
CA SER A 23 -12.32 14.07 10.49
C SER A 23 -11.03 13.59 9.83
N PHE A 24 -10.91 12.29 9.54
CA PHE A 24 -9.69 11.71 8.98
C PHE A 24 -9.96 10.57 8.00
N VAL A 25 -8.95 10.27 7.18
CA VAL A 25 -8.95 9.18 6.20
C VAL A 25 -7.84 8.20 6.58
N ILE A 26 -8.18 6.91 6.69
CA ILE A 26 -7.25 5.83 6.97
C ILE A 26 -6.97 5.02 5.70
N SER A 27 -5.69 4.89 5.41
CA SER A 27 -5.16 3.96 4.40
C SER A 27 -4.32 2.87 5.07
N THR A 28 -4.64 1.61 4.83
CA THR A 28 -3.81 0.46 5.25
C THR A 28 -3.70 -0.59 4.15
N LYS A 29 -2.86 -1.62 4.34
CA LYS A 29 -2.47 -2.56 3.29
C LYS A 29 -2.49 -4.01 3.77
N VAL A 30 -2.66 -4.92 2.82
CA VAL A 30 -2.61 -6.37 3.02
C VAL A 30 -1.70 -7.03 1.98
N MET A 31 -1.09 -8.15 2.38
CA MET A 31 -0.32 -9.13 1.58
C MET A 31 0.85 -9.66 2.43
N GLY A 32 1.54 -8.76 3.14
CA GLY A 32 2.75 -9.11 3.87
C GLY A 32 2.51 -10.16 4.96
N ARG A 33 3.53 -10.95 5.27
CA ARG A 33 3.45 -11.97 6.33
C ARG A 33 3.17 -11.33 7.69
N THR A 34 2.07 -11.72 8.34
CA THR A 34 1.63 -11.21 9.65
C THR A 34 1.67 -12.27 10.76
N GLY A 35 2.06 -13.50 10.44
CA GLY A 35 2.12 -14.62 11.37
C GLY A 35 2.91 -15.81 10.84
N PRO A 36 3.05 -16.87 11.66
CA PRO A 36 3.90 -18.03 11.35
C PRO A 36 3.24 -19.04 10.39
N LEU A 37 1.92 -19.00 10.21
CA LEU A 37 1.19 -19.99 9.43
C LEU A 37 1.29 -19.72 7.93
N GLN A 38 0.96 -20.73 7.12
CA GLN A 38 1.00 -20.63 5.66
C GLN A 38 0.06 -19.55 5.12
N ASN A 39 -1.12 -19.40 5.75
CA ASN A 39 -2.15 -18.44 5.33
C ASN A 39 -2.02 -17.07 6.01
N ASP A 40 -0.90 -16.80 6.69
CA ASP A 40 -0.62 -15.50 7.29
C ASP A 40 0.06 -14.53 6.31
N LEU A 41 -0.01 -14.80 5.00
CA LEU A 41 0.39 -13.88 3.93
C LEU A 41 -0.51 -14.03 2.69
N GLY A 42 -0.28 -13.13 1.74
CA GLY A 42 -0.82 -13.20 0.39
C GLY A 42 -2.14 -12.46 0.23
N LEU A 43 -2.77 -12.64 -0.93
CA LEU A 43 -4.02 -12.00 -1.31
C LEU A 43 -5.19 -12.98 -1.37
N ASN A 44 -4.97 -14.23 -0.99
CA ASN A 44 -6.03 -15.23 -0.89
C ASN A 44 -7.12 -14.76 0.08
N ARG A 45 -8.35 -15.19 -0.19
CA ARG A 45 -9.54 -14.75 0.56
C ARG A 45 -9.38 -14.93 2.07
N LYS A 46 -8.84 -16.08 2.51
CA LYS A 46 -8.68 -16.40 3.94
C LYS A 46 -7.80 -15.38 4.64
N HIS A 47 -6.67 -15.02 4.04
CA HIS A 47 -5.76 -14.05 4.60
C HIS A 47 -6.37 -12.65 4.61
N VAL A 48 -6.94 -12.20 3.49
CA VAL A 48 -7.46 -10.83 3.34
C VAL A 48 -8.61 -10.57 4.32
N MET A 49 -9.55 -11.51 4.44
CA MET A 49 -10.68 -11.42 5.38
C MET A 49 -10.23 -11.40 6.85
N TYR A 50 -9.21 -12.19 7.19
CA TYR A 50 -8.64 -12.19 8.54
C TYR A 50 -7.85 -10.89 8.82
N ALA A 51 -7.04 -10.44 7.87
CA ALA A 51 -6.16 -9.30 8.02
C ALA A 51 -6.93 -8.00 8.26
N ILE A 52 -8.02 -7.75 7.52
CA ILE A 52 -8.80 -6.51 7.66
C ILE A 52 -9.44 -6.39 9.06
N GLN A 53 -10.01 -7.48 9.59
CA GLN A 53 -10.54 -7.54 10.96
C GLN A 53 -9.46 -7.12 11.96
N ARG A 54 -8.27 -7.70 11.83
CA ARG A 54 -7.15 -7.44 12.73
C ARG A 54 -6.57 -6.04 12.57
N SER A 55 -6.60 -5.46 11.38
CA SER A 55 -6.21 -4.07 11.13
C SER A 55 -7.18 -3.10 11.79
N MET A 56 -8.50 -3.29 11.59
CA MET A 56 -9.54 -2.48 12.22
C MET A 56 -9.47 -2.50 13.74
N GLU A 57 -9.24 -3.67 14.35
CA GLU A 57 -9.02 -3.81 15.80
C GLU A 57 -7.81 -3.01 16.30
N ARG A 58 -6.70 -3.00 15.54
CA ARG A 58 -5.50 -2.24 15.91
C ARG A 58 -5.70 -0.74 15.73
N LEU A 59 -6.42 -0.34 14.68
CA LEU A 59 -6.73 1.05 14.34
C LEU A 59 -7.85 1.63 15.20
N LYS A 60 -8.65 0.78 15.86
CA LYS A 60 -9.83 1.13 16.66
C LYS A 60 -10.91 1.85 15.85
N VAL A 61 -11.21 1.31 14.67
CA VAL A 61 -12.23 1.83 13.75
C VAL A 61 -13.10 0.69 13.23
N ASP A 62 -14.32 1.00 12.80
CA ASP A 62 -15.25 0.03 12.23
C ASP A 62 -15.08 -0.18 10.71
N TYR A 63 -14.39 0.76 10.05
CA TYR A 63 -14.06 0.71 8.62
C TYR A 63 -12.76 1.45 8.30
N VAL A 64 -12.12 1.07 7.19
CA VAL A 64 -11.00 1.83 6.59
C VAL A 64 -11.43 2.46 5.27
N ASP A 65 -10.97 3.67 5.00
CA ASP A 65 -11.33 4.38 3.77
C ASP A 65 -10.65 3.74 2.56
N PHE A 66 -9.36 3.46 2.68
CA PHE A 66 -8.52 2.93 1.61
C PHE A 66 -7.82 1.63 2.02
N TYR A 67 -8.12 0.53 1.35
CA TYR A 67 -7.45 -0.75 1.57
C TYR A 67 -6.65 -1.21 0.36
N LEU A 68 -5.34 -1.34 0.51
CA LEU A 68 -4.44 -1.65 -0.60
C LEU A 68 -3.99 -3.10 -0.60
N MET A 69 -3.98 -3.71 -1.78
CA MET A 69 -3.15 -4.89 -2.05
C MET A 69 -1.71 -4.42 -2.23
N HIS A 70 -0.83 -4.78 -1.30
CA HIS A 70 0.51 -4.19 -1.17
C HIS A 70 1.46 -4.58 -2.31
N ALA A 71 1.32 -5.79 -2.85
CA ALA A 71 2.00 -6.26 -4.06
C ALA A 71 1.26 -7.51 -4.58
N PRO A 72 1.46 -7.91 -5.85
CA PRO A 72 1.07 -9.24 -6.33
C PRO A 72 1.71 -10.33 -5.47
N ASP A 73 0.95 -11.36 -5.12
CA ASP A 73 1.47 -12.52 -4.36
C ASP A 73 1.90 -13.69 -5.27
N GLY A 74 1.68 -13.58 -6.58
CA GLY A 74 2.05 -14.56 -7.60
C GLY A 74 1.24 -15.85 -7.60
N VAL A 75 0.26 -16.01 -6.71
CA VAL A 75 -0.49 -17.27 -6.54
C VAL A 75 -2.00 -17.07 -6.50
N THR A 76 -2.47 -15.91 -6.05
CA THR A 76 -3.90 -15.60 -5.99
C THR A 76 -4.34 -14.96 -7.31
N SER A 77 -5.38 -15.51 -7.93
CA SER A 77 -5.96 -14.92 -9.14
C SER A 77 -6.57 -13.54 -8.87
N ALA A 78 -6.50 -12.63 -9.86
CA ALA A 78 -7.15 -11.32 -9.76
C ALA A 78 -8.65 -11.43 -9.45
N GLN A 79 -9.32 -12.44 -10.01
CA GLN A 79 -10.73 -12.72 -9.77
C GLN A 79 -11.04 -13.03 -8.29
N GLU A 80 -10.19 -13.81 -7.61
CA GLU A 80 -10.40 -14.15 -6.20
C GLU A 80 -10.19 -12.93 -5.30
N SER A 81 -9.09 -12.22 -5.48
CA SER A 81 -8.75 -11.06 -4.67
C SER A 81 -9.74 -9.92 -4.89
N ALA A 82 -10.14 -9.63 -6.14
CA ALA A 82 -11.14 -8.61 -6.45
C ALA A 82 -12.52 -8.95 -5.86
N ARG A 83 -12.98 -10.21 -5.96
CA ARG A 83 -14.22 -10.66 -5.29
C ARG A 83 -14.13 -10.48 -3.78
N THR A 84 -12.97 -10.73 -3.19
CA THR A 84 -12.79 -10.56 -1.75
C THR A 84 -12.85 -9.08 -1.37
N MET A 85 -12.22 -8.19 -2.13
CA MET A 85 -12.33 -6.74 -1.90
C MET A 85 -13.77 -6.23 -2.05
N ASN A 86 -14.49 -6.73 -3.05
CA ASN A 86 -15.90 -6.41 -3.26
C ASN A 86 -16.78 -6.83 -2.07
N LEU A 87 -16.54 -8.01 -1.49
CA LEU A 87 -17.23 -8.43 -0.27
C LEU A 87 -16.94 -7.48 0.89
N LEU A 88 -15.70 -7.02 1.05
CA LEU A 88 -15.34 -6.08 2.11
C LEU A 88 -15.99 -4.69 1.93
N ILE A 89 -16.14 -4.25 0.67
CA ILE A 89 -16.87 -3.03 0.33
C ILE A 89 -18.35 -3.18 0.63
N HIS A 90 -18.96 -4.27 0.16
CA HIS A 90 -20.36 -4.57 0.43
C HIS A 90 -20.66 -4.67 1.95
N ASP A 91 -19.72 -5.23 2.72
CA ASP A 91 -19.81 -5.34 4.18
C ASP A 91 -19.56 -3.99 4.91
N GLY A 92 -19.20 -2.92 4.20
CA GLY A 92 -18.91 -1.60 4.78
C GLY A 92 -17.60 -1.53 5.56
N LYS A 93 -16.73 -2.56 5.49
CA LYS A 93 -15.44 -2.61 6.20
C LYS A 93 -14.35 -1.81 5.48
N VAL A 94 -14.50 -1.64 4.17
CA VAL A 94 -13.60 -0.92 3.28
C VAL A 94 -14.45 -0.01 2.41
N LEU A 95 -14.08 1.26 2.22
CA LEU A 95 -14.81 2.14 1.29
C LEU A 95 -14.30 2.00 -0.14
N HIS A 96 -12.97 2.02 -0.32
CA HIS A 96 -12.33 1.80 -1.61
C HIS A 96 -11.10 0.91 -1.49
N TYR A 97 -10.81 0.15 -2.55
CA TYR A 97 -9.58 -0.63 -2.63
C TYR A 97 -8.66 -0.15 -3.75
N GLY A 98 -7.37 -0.42 -3.58
CA GLY A 98 -6.33 -0.03 -4.53
C GLY A 98 -5.23 -1.05 -4.68
N LEU A 99 -4.38 -0.84 -5.68
CA LEU A 99 -3.28 -1.72 -6.07
C LEU A 99 -1.94 -1.03 -5.82
N SER A 100 -0.99 -1.69 -5.17
CA SER A 100 0.36 -1.16 -4.98
C SER A 100 1.40 -2.09 -5.56
N ASN A 101 2.37 -1.55 -6.32
CA ASN A 101 3.43 -2.33 -6.95
C ASN A 101 2.92 -3.42 -7.92
N PHE A 102 1.76 -3.18 -8.54
CA PHE A 102 1.24 -4.01 -9.64
C PHE A 102 1.77 -3.45 -10.96
N GLU A 103 2.12 -4.33 -11.90
CA GLU A 103 2.47 -3.89 -13.25
C GLU A 103 1.22 -3.47 -14.03
N SER A 104 1.38 -2.62 -15.04
CA SER A 104 0.26 -2.07 -15.82
C SER A 104 -0.66 -3.16 -16.39
N HIS A 105 -0.08 -4.28 -16.84
CA HIS A 105 -0.86 -5.41 -17.36
C HIS A 105 -1.70 -6.09 -16.25
N ASN A 106 -1.20 -6.16 -15.01
CA ASN A 106 -2.00 -6.68 -13.91
C ASN A 106 -3.12 -5.70 -13.54
N ILE A 107 -2.85 -4.38 -13.53
CA ILE A 107 -3.89 -3.37 -13.27
C ILE A 107 -5.03 -3.51 -14.30
N MET A 108 -4.69 -3.65 -15.58
CA MET A 108 -5.67 -3.87 -16.65
C MET A 108 -6.47 -5.16 -16.46
N GLU A 109 -5.86 -6.23 -15.93
CA GLU A 109 -6.57 -7.46 -15.60
C GLU A 109 -7.69 -7.19 -14.58
N TYR A 110 -7.41 -6.44 -13.49
CA TYR A 110 -8.43 -6.05 -12.51
C TYR A 110 -9.52 -5.17 -13.11
N LEU A 111 -9.15 -4.20 -13.95
CA LEU A 111 -10.10 -3.32 -14.63
C LEU A 111 -11.00 -4.05 -15.62
N SER A 112 -10.56 -5.20 -16.15
CA SER A 112 -11.33 -6.01 -17.11
C SER A 112 -12.37 -6.92 -16.46
N LEU A 113 -12.33 -7.09 -15.14
CA LEU A 113 -13.27 -7.95 -14.42
C LEU A 113 -14.67 -7.33 -14.42
N LYS A 114 -15.66 -8.07 -14.91
CA LYS A 114 -17.05 -7.64 -14.96
C LYS A 114 -17.76 -7.90 -13.64
N ASP A 115 -18.80 -7.11 -13.38
CA ASP A 115 -19.72 -7.26 -12.24
C ASP A 115 -19.03 -7.15 -10.87
N LEU A 116 -17.89 -6.46 -10.82
CA LEU A 116 -17.14 -6.16 -9.61
C LEU A 116 -16.73 -4.70 -9.62
N GLU A 117 -16.72 -4.09 -8.43
CA GLU A 117 -16.05 -2.81 -8.19
C GLU A 117 -14.60 -2.91 -8.67
N THR A 118 -14.16 -1.87 -9.37
CA THR A 118 -12.80 -1.74 -9.90
C THR A 118 -11.91 -1.04 -8.88
N PRO A 119 -10.57 -1.25 -8.92
CA PRO A 119 -9.68 -0.53 -8.02
C PRO A 119 -9.79 0.97 -8.30
N SER A 120 -9.97 1.79 -7.27
CA SER A 120 -10.17 3.24 -7.45
C SER A 120 -8.85 4.02 -7.48
N PHE A 121 -7.74 3.39 -7.10
CA PHE A 121 -6.43 4.03 -7.03
C PHE A 121 -5.26 3.04 -7.10
N ILE A 122 -4.09 3.56 -7.48
CA ILE A 122 -2.81 2.86 -7.41
C ILE A 122 -1.89 3.51 -6.37
N GLN A 123 -0.91 2.75 -5.88
CA GLN A 123 0.17 3.29 -5.07
C GLN A 123 1.54 2.77 -5.52
N ASP A 124 2.34 3.65 -6.13
CA ASP A 124 3.62 3.29 -6.73
C ASP A 124 4.77 4.17 -6.26
N LYS A 125 5.99 3.67 -6.46
CA LYS A 125 7.21 4.42 -6.22
C LYS A 125 7.37 5.42 -7.35
N PHE A 126 7.49 6.69 -7.01
CA PHE A 126 7.73 7.71 -8.02
C PHE A 126 8.48 8.88 -7.41
N ASN A 127 9.53 9.32 -8.10
CA ASN A 127 10.32 10.48 -7.73
C ASN A 127 11.16 10.95 -8.92
N LEU A 128 11.87 12.07 -8.77
CA LEU A 128 12.71 12.65 -9.83
C LEU A 128 13.76 11.70 -10.42
N LEU A 129 14.18 10.67 -9.69
CA LEU A 129 15.17 9.68 -10.14
C LEU A 129 14.53 8.42 -10.73
N GLU A 130 13.26 8.13 -10.38
CA GLU A 130 12.54 6.92 -10.77
C GLU A 130 11.20 7.32 -11.38
N ARG A 131 11.23 7.56 -12.70
CA ARG A 131 10.11 8.12 -13.46
C ARG A 131 9.39 7.11 -14.34
N ASP A 132 9.81 5.84 -14.33
CA ASP A 132 9.25 4.77 -15.17
C ASP A 132 7.74 4.55 -15.00
N HIS A 133 7.15 5.03 -13.91
CA HIS A 133 5.70 4.94 -13.68
C HIS A 133 4.88 6.00 -14.43
N GLU A 134 5.49 7.10 -14.91
CA GLU A 134 4.79 8.16 -15.69
C GLU A 134 4.07 7.58 -16.91
N THR A 135 4.79 6.80 -17.72
CA THR A 135 4.30 6.19 -18.96
C THR A 135 3.80 4.76 -18.78
N ARG A 136 3.64 4.32 -17.52
CA ARG A 136 3.11 3.00 -17.16
C ARG A 136 1.85 3.15 -16.32
N ASN A 137 1.98 2.96 -15.02
CA ASN A 137 0.84 2.86 -14.12
C ASN A 137 0.11 4.21 -13.96
N ILE A 138 0.82 5.34 -13.96
CA ILE A 138 0.19 6.66 -13.82
C ILE A 138 -0.68 6.97 -15.05
N GLU A 139 -0.18 6.69 -16.25
CA GLU A 139 -0.97 6.82 -17.48
C GLU A 139 -2.19 5.88 -17.51
N VAL A 140 -2.05 4.64 -17.03
CA VAL A 140 -3.19 3.72 -16.87
C VAL A 140 -4.21 4.30 -15.88
N ALA A 141 -3.77 4.83 -14.75
CA ALA A 141 -4.65 5.41 -13.75
C ALA A 141 -5.41 6.63 -14.30
N GLU A 142 -4.71 7.54 -14.99
CA GLU A 142 -5.32 8.70 -15.63
C GLU A 142 -6.40 8.31 -16.64
N ARG A 143 -6.09 7.38 -17.55
CA ARG A 143 -7.03 6.93 -18.59
C ARG A 143 -8.27 6.21 -18.03
N ASN A 144 -8.18 5.65 -16.83
CA ASN A 144 -9.25 4.89 -16.20
C ASN A 144 -9.89 5.61 -15.00
N SER A 145 -9.66 6.93 -14.84
CA SER A 145 -10.21 7.73 -13.74
C SER A 145 -9.85 7.21 -12.34
N MET A 146 -8.66 6.62 -12.20
CA MET A 146 -8.13 6.17 -10.92
C MET A 146 -7.18 7.23 -10.33
N ALA A 147 -7.14 7.32 -9.00
CA ALA A 147 -6.14 8.18 -8.35
C ALA A 147 -4.75 7.52 -8.32
N SER A 148 -3.69 8.35 -8.28
CA SER A 148 -2.32 7.89 -8.08
C SER A 148 -1.76 8.39 -6.74
N MET A 149 -1.40 7.46 -5.86
CA MET A 149 -0.72 7.75 -4.59
C MET A 149 0.77 7.42 -4.74
N ILE A 150 1.64 8.35 -4.35
CA ILE A 150 3.09 8.17 -4.53
C ILE A 150 3.76 7.85 -3.19
N TYR A 151 4.65 6.86 -3.19
CA TYR A 151 5.58 6.64 -2.08
C TYR A 151 7.04 6.89 -2.49
N SER A 152 7.87 7.14 -1.47
CA SER A 152 9.27 7.58 -1.64
C SER A 152 9.49 8.79 -2.58
N PRO A 153 8.68 9.86 -2.50
CA PRO A 153 8.85 11.04 -3.39
C PRO A 153 10.20 11.73 -3.20
N LEU A 154 10.80 11.61 -2.01
CA LEU A 154 12.12 12.17 -1.70
C LEU A 154 13.27 11.16 -1.88
N ALA A 155 13.03 10.01 -2.52
CA ALA A 155 14.02 8.93 -2.67
C ALA A 155 14.69 8.57 -1.33
N GLN A 156 13.88 8.32 -0.30
CA GLN A 156 14.34 8.05 1.08
C GLN A 156 15.25 9.15 1.69
N GLY A 157 15.14 10.38 1.18
CA GLY A 157 15.84 11.57 1.62
C GLY A 157 16.87 12.08 0.61
N VAL A 158 17.28 11.29 -0.39
CA VAL A 158 18.30 11.68 -1.38
C VAL A 158 17.97 13.00 -2.06
N LEU A 159 16.70 13.18 -2.42
CA LEU A 159 16.18 14.39 -3.07
C LEU A 159 15.86 15.52 -2.08
N ALA A 160 16.15 15.37 -0.79
CA ALA A 160 15.91 16.39 0.24
C ALA A 160 17.12 17.34 0.46
N GLY A 161 18.11 17.34 -0.44
CA GLY A 161 19.28 18.24 -0.39
C GLY A 161 20.33 17.93 0.69
N ARG A 162 20.01 17.05 1.65
CA ARG A 162 20.87 16.73 2.81
C ARG A 162 22.23 16.11 2.45
N TYR A 163 22.31 15.42 1.30
CA TYR A 163 23.50 14.69 0.87
C TYR A 163 24.46 15.54 0.03
N LEU A 164 23.98 16.69 -0.49
CA LEU A 164 24.77 17.63 -1.28
C LEU A 164 25.71 18.47 -0.39
N ALA A 165 25.35 18.67 0.88
CA ALA A 165 26.12 19.46 1.84
C ALA A 165 27.30 18.70 2.49
N ARG A 166 27.55 17.42 2.15
CA ARG A 166 28.60 16.56 2.73
C ARG A 166 28.58 16.40 4.27
N GLU A 167 27.50 16.77 4.95
CA GLU A 167 27.35 16.49 6.38
C GLU A 167 27.05 14.99 6.61
N LYS A 168 28.13 14.21 6.78
CA LYS A 168 28.08 12.74 6.89
C LYS A 168 27.45 12.23 8.19
N ASP A 169 27.61 12.96 9.30
CA ASP A 169 27.40 12.41 10.65
C ASP A 169 25.94 12.19 11.06
N LYS A 170 24.96 12.65 10.25
CA LYS A 170 23.52 12.47 10.55
C LYS A 170 22.71 11.95 9.36
N SER A 171 23.38 11.46 8.32
CA SER A 171 22.79 11.14 7.03
C SER A 171 22.43 9.65 6.92
N ARG A 172 21.36 9.28 6.19
CA ARG A 172 21.03 7.85 5.94
C ARG A 172 21.97 7.19 4.92
N SER A 173 22.86 7.93 4.27
CA SER A 173 23.84 7.38 3.32
C SER A 173 24.89 6.52 4.01
N ILE A 174 25.00 6.59 5.34
CA ILE A 174 25.82 5.67 6.13
C ILE A 174 25.26 4.23 6.13
N TYR A 175 23.98 4.03 5.80
CA TYR A 175 23.35 2.71 5.77
C TYR A 175 23.59 1.97 4.44
N GLU A 176 23.96 2.68 3.38
CA GLU A 176 24.20 2.15 2.03
C GLU A 176 25.69 2.32 1.69
N LYS A 177 26.47 1.22 1.78
CA LYS A 177 27.94 1.24 1.60
C LYS A 177 28.41 1.85 0.27
N ASN A 178 27.59 1.81 -0.78
CA ASN A 178 27.98 2.22 -2.13
C ASN A 178 27.45 3.61 -2.52
N PHE A 179 26.81 4.35 -1.61
CA PHE A 179 26.17 5.62 -1.94
C PHE A 179 27.18 6.73 -2.30
N SER A 180 28.42 6.64 -1.81
CA SER A 180 29.49 7.62 -2.06
C SER A 180 30.48 7.23 -3.16
N ASP A 181 30.40 5.99 -3.65
CA ASP A 181 31.48 5.38 -4.42
C ASP A 181 31.24 5.40 -5.94
N ASN A 182 30.06 5.87 -6.36
CA ASN A 182 29.82 6.28 -7.75
C ASN A 182 30.43 7.65 -8.00
N LYS A 183 31.76 7.68 -8.15
CA LYS A 183 32.47 8.75 -8.87
C LYS A 183 32.63 8.40 -10.33
#